data_AF-A0A7Y4P457-F1
#
_entry.id   AF-A0A7Y4P457-F1
#
_cell.length_a   1.000
_cell.length_b   1.000
_cell.length_c   1.000
_cell.angle_alpha   90.00
_cell.angle_beta   90.00
_cell.angle_gamma   90.00
#
_symmetry.space_group_name_H-M   'P 1'
#
loop_
_entity.id
_entity.type
_entity.pdbx_description
1 polymer ?
#
loop_
_entity_poly.entity_id
_entity_poly.type
_entity_poly.pdbx_seq_one_letter_code
_entity_poly.pdbx_strand_id
1 'polypeptide(L)' 'PTAVVGKQTTVEKQDVTVSGSGDALKVNDANVVCGGVKTANATVYLIDTVLMPPKA' A
#
# COMPACT_ATOMS: atom_id res chain seq x y z
N PRO A 1 6.25 2.07 10.49
CA PRO A 1 5.82 0.70 10.11
C PRO A 1 6.65 0.14 8.93
N THR A 2 7.74 -0.56 9.21
CA THR A 2 8.61 -1.16 8.18
C THR A 2 8.08 -2.48 7.60
N ALA A 3 7.10 -3.10 8.26
CA ALA A 3 6.62 -4.44 7.94
C ALA A 3 5.93 -4.59 6.56
N VAL A 4 5.52 -3.49 5.93
CA VAL A 4 4.81 -3.52 4.63
C VAL A 4 5.71 -3.15 3.45
N VAL A 5 6.92 -2.62 3.70
CA VAL A 5 7.84 -2.20 2.62
C VAL A 5 8.30 -3.41 1.82
N GLY A 6 8.33 -3.26 0.50
CA GLY A 6 8.64 -4.32 -0.44
C GLY A 6 7.43 -4.73 -1.28
N LYS A 7 7.56 -5.88 -1.93
CA LYS A 7 6.55 -6.42 -2.83
C LYS A 7 5.43 -7.09 -2.04
N GLN A 8 4.18 -6.79 -2.37
CA GLN A 8 2.99 -7.34 -1.71
C GLN A 8 2.03 -7.89 -2.77
N THR A 9 1.55 -9.10 -2.56
CA THR A 9 0.54 -9.71 -3.45
C THR A 9 -0.86 -9.30 -3.00
N THR A 10 -1.63 -8.74 -3.92
CA THR A 10 -3.01 -8.33 -3.64
C THR A 10 -3.97 -9.52 -3.70
N VAL A 11 -5.18 -9.35 -3.15
CA VAL A 11 -6.26 -10.35 -3.26
C VAL A 11 -6.76 -10.52 -4.70
N GLU A 12 -6.55 -9.51 -5.55
CA GLU A 12 -6.80 -9.58 -6.99
C GLU A 12 -5.73 -10.41 -7.73
N LYS A 13 -4.68 -10.84 -7.01
CA LYS A 13 -3.58 -11.73 -7.43
C LYS A 13 -2.45 -11.03 -8.20
N GLN A 14 -2.57 -9.74 -8.47
CA GLN A 14 -1.46 -8.92 -8.97
C GLN A 14 -0.66 -8.31 -7.83
N ASP A 15 0.58 -7.91 -8.11
CA ASP A 15 1.48 -7.37 -7.10
C ASP A 15 1.47 -5.84 -7.07
N VAL A 16 1.65 -5.29 -5.87
CA VAL A 16 1.96 -3.88 -5.64
C VAL A 16 3.31 -3.76 -4.94
N THR A 17 4.02 -2.67 -5.16
CA THR A 17 5.30 -2.40 -4.48
C THR A 17 5.12 -1.26 -3.50
N VAL A 18 5.36 -1.53 -2.23
CA VAL A 18 5.38 -0.51 -1.18
C VAL A 18 6.81 -0.03 -1.01
N SER A 19 7.01 1.29 -1.03
CA SER A 19 8.33 1.91 -0.90
C SER A 19 8.29 3.09 0.07
N GLY A 20 9.47 3.58 0.43
CA GLY A 20 9.64 4.70 1.36
C GLY A 20 9.81 4.28 2.82
N SER A 21 9.76 5.26 3.72
CA SER A 21 9.99 5.04 5.15
C SER A 21 9.28 6.11 6.00
N GLY A 22 9.06 5.79 7.28
CA GLY A 22 8.35 6.69 8.20
C GLY A 22 6.95 7.03 7.69
N ASP A 23 6.68 8.33 7.56
CA ASP A 23 5.42 8.87 7.05
C ASP A 23 5.42 9.06 5.52
N ALA A 24 6.59 8.88 4.87
CA ALA A 24 6.75 9.02 3.43
C ALA A 24 6.64 7.66 2.73
N LEU A 25 5.52 6.96 2.93
CA LEU A 25 5.24 5.70 2.27
C LEU A 25 4.52 5.91 0.93
N LYS A 26 4.82 5.04 -0.03
CA LYS A 26 4.14 4.94 -1.32
C LYS A 26 3.73 3.52 -1.63
N VAL A 27 2.63 3.35 -2.36
CA VAL A 27 2.20 2.08 -2.96
C VAL A 27 2.12 2.27 -4.46
N ASN A 28 3.01 1.63 -5.21
CA ASN A 28 3.31 2.00 -6.59
C ASN A 28 3.55 3.52 -6.69
N ASP A 29 2.73 4.23 -7.48
CA ASP A 29 2.84 5.68 -7.67
C ASP A 29 1.98 6.50 -6.70
N ALA A 30 1.12 5.85 -5.89
CA ALA A 30 0.22 6.52 -4.96
C ALA A 30 0.90 6.83 -3.61
N ASN A 31 0.68 8.04 -3.07
CA ASN A 31 1.18 8.41 -1.75
C ASN A 31 0.26 7.86 -0.66
N VAL A 32 0.84 7.33 0.42
CA VAL A 32 0.11 6.99 1.63
C VAL A 32 -0.11 8.28 2.43
N VAL A 33 -1.36 8.72 2.53
CA VAL A 33 -1.76 9.94 3.27
C VAL A 33 -1.90 9.63 4.76
N CYS A 34 -2.45 8.46 5.09
CA CYS A 34 -2.60 8.01 6.46
C CYS A 34 -2.33 6.50 6.52
N GLY A 35 -1.19 6.12 7.08
CA GLY A 35 -0.77 4.73 7.14
C GLY A 35 -1.00 4.09 8.51
N GLY A 36 -1.27 2.79 8.53
CA GLY A 36 -1.16 2.01 9.76
C GLY A 36 -2.40 2.00 10.67
N VAL A 37 -3.57 2.40 10.17
CA VAL A 37 -4.81 2.43 10.96
C VAL A 37 -5.24 1.00 11.30
N LYS A 38 -5.22 0.65 12.59
CA LYS A 38 -5.59 -0.69 13.05
C LYS A 38 -7.11 -0.87 13.07
N THR A 39 -7.56 -1.95 12.46
CA THR A 39 -8.93 -2.45 12.56
C THR A 39 -8.91 -3.81 13.26
N ALA A 40 -10.07 -4.42 13.51
CA ALA A 40 -10.16 -5.71 14.18
C ALA A 40 -9.33 -6.82 13.49
N ASN A 41 -9.28 -6.80 12.15
CA ASN A 41 -8.71 -7.91 11.37
C ASN A 41 -7.64 -7.48 10.35
N ALA A 42 -7.44 -6.18 10.16
CA ALA A 42 -6.55 -5.65 9.13
C ALA A 42 -5.90 -4.33 9.55
N THR A 43 -4.91 -3.90 8.77
CA THR A 43 -4.34 -2.56 8.87
C THR A 43 -4.70 -1.80 7.60
N VAL A 44 -5.32 -0.62 7.75
CA VAL A 44 -5.74 0.23 6.64
C VAL A 44 -4.67 1.29 6.37
N TYR A 45 -4.40 1.50 5.08
CA TYR A 45 -3.54 2.55 4.57
C TYR A 45 -4.34 3.36 3.55
N LEU A 46 -4.54 4.65 3.83
CA LEU A 46 -5.23 5.57 2.94
C LEU A 46 -4.24 6.13 1.92
N ILE A 47 -4.61 6.07 0.65
CA ILE A 47 -3.80 6.56 -0.47
C ILE A 47 -4.51 7.69 -1.23
N ASP A 48 -3.75 8.55 -1.89
CA ASP A 48 -4.26 9.73 -2.62
C ASP A 48 -4.69 9.45 -4.07
N THR A 49 -4.33 8.28 -4.62
CA THR A 49 -4.54 7.93 -6.02
C THR A 49 -5.18 6.54 -6.13
N VAL A 50 -6.16 6.39 -7.01
CA VAL A 50 -6.79 5.10 -7.29
C VAL A 50 -5.79 4.19 -7.98
N LEU A 51 -5.55 3.01 -7.41
CA LEU A 51 -4.77 1.97 -8.07
C LEU A 51 -5.65 1.23 -9.08
N MET A 52 -5.11 1.04 -10.28
CA MET A 52 -5.73 0.25 -11.33
C MET A 52 -4.99 -1.09 -11.47
N PRO A 53 -5.68 -2.20 -11.76
CA PRO A 53 -5.01 -3.44 -12.13
C PRO A 53 -4.08 -3.22 -13.33
N PRO A 54 -2.91 -3.88 -13.37
CA PRO A 54 -2.04 -3.82 -14.53
C PRO A 54 -2.78 -4.33 -15.77
N LYS A 55 -2.50 -3.70 -16.92
CA LYS A 55 -3.08 -4.11 -18.19
C LYS A 55 -2.59 -5.52 -18.54
N ALA A 56 -3.51 -6.37 -19.02
CA ALA A 56 -3.22 -7.71 -19.54
C ALA A 56 -2.24 -7.67 -20.72
#